data_AF-A0A9D5T2B7-F1
#
_entry.id   AF-A0A9D5T2B7-F1
#
_cell.length_a   1.000
_cell.length_b   1.000
_cell.length_c   1.000
_cell.angle_alpha   90.00
_cell.angle_beta   90.00
_cell.angle_gamma   90.00
#
_symmetry.space_group_name_H-M   'P 1'
#
loop_
_entity.id
_entity.type
_entity.pdbx_description
1 polymer ?
#
loop_
_entity_poly.entity_id
_entity_poly.type
_entity_poly.pdbx_seq_one_letter_code
_entity_poly.pdbx_strand_id
1 'polypeptide(L)'
;MTDKFTVSLFGHRIIEDAQPVEQKLYELLRIIIQGNREVEFLVGRNGEFDLMVASVVRRLKKEIYSENVFLTLVLPYETAELRNNIESFENYYDSIEICEACAEQNFKSAFTARNRDMVDRSDLVIVYVKNNSGGAYQTLRYAEKNEKKIVNLYHTREYL
;
A
#
# COMPACT_ATOMS: atom_id res chain seq x y z
N MET A 1 5.06 -13.13 -20.97
CA MET A 1 5.42 -12.66 -19.63
C MET A 1 4.11 -12.61 -18.87
N THR A 2 3.97 -13.39 -17.80
CA THR A 2 2.76 -13.35 -16.98
C THR A 2 2.86 -12.09 -16.13
N ASP A 3 2.12 -11.05 -16.50
CA ASP A 3 2.19 -9.75 -15.83
C ASP A 3 1.75 -9.89 -14.37
N LYS A 4 2.64 -9.49 -13.47
CA LYS A 4 2.41 -9.35 -12.04
C LYS A 4 1.33 -8.30 -11.81
N PHE A 5 0.31 -8.59 -11.01
CA PHE A 5 -0.74 -7.61 -10.69
C PHE A 5 -0.29 -6.76 -9.51
N THR A 6 -0.03 -5.47 -9.73
CA THR A 6 0.53 -4.57 -8.70
C THR A 6 -0.58 -3.70 -8.09
N VAL A 7 -0.66 -3.72 -6.75
CA VAL A 7 -1.65 -2.99 -5.96
C VAL A 7 -0.95 -2.05 -4.99
N SER A 8 -1.23 -0.75 -5.09
CA SER A 8 -0.74 0.24 -4.12
C SER A 8 -1.80 0.59 -3.09
N LEU A 9 -1.38 0.70 -1.83
CA LEU A 9 -2.28 1.01 -0.72
C LEU A 9 -1.88 2.29 0.00
N PHE A 10 -2.85 3.18 0.24
CA PHE A 10 -2.66 4.45 0.92
C PHE A 10 -3.79 4.78 1.88
N GLY A 11 -3.48 5.32 3.06
CA GLY A 11 -4.53 5.73 3.99
C GLY A 11 -4.09 6.73 5.04
N HIS A 12 -5.02 7.02 5.94
CA HIS A 12 -4.80 7.97 7.02
C HIS A 12 -3.83 7.43 8.07
N ARG A 13 -3.13 8.36 8.73
CA ARG A 13 -2.19 8.03 9.81
C ARG A 13 -2.86 7.50 11.06
N ILE A 14 -4.10 7.92 11.29
CA ILE A 14 -4.94 7.56 12.42
C ILE A 14 -6.25 7.02 11.85
N ILE A 15 -6.72 5.89 12.36
CA ILE A 15 -7.97 5.25 12.03
C ILE A 15 -8.83 5.21 13.30
N GLU A 16 -9.93 5.96 13.29
CA GLU A 16 -10.84 6.06 14.46
C GLU A 16 -11.47 4.71 14.83
N ASP A 17 -11.87 3.92 13.82
CA ASP A 17 -12.48 2.60 14.00
C ASP A 17 -11.81 1.59 13.06
N ALA A 18 -10.80 0.89 13.59
CA ALA A 18 -9.89 0.06 12.81
C ALA A 18 -10.53 -1.27 12.38
N GLN A 19 -11.38 -1.87 13.21
CA GLN A 19 -11.88 -3.24 12.98
C GLN A 19 -12.71 -3.35 11.69
N PRO A 20 -13.70 -2.48 11.41
CA PRO A 20 -14.47 -2.58 10.17
C PRO A 20 -13.61 -2.32 8.92
N VAL A 21 -12.60 -1.45 9.05
CA VAL A 21 -11.68 -1.14 7.95
C VAL A 21 -10.79 -2.34 7.66
N GLU A 22 -10.25 -2.98 8.69
CA GLU A 22 -9.43 -4.19 8.55
C GLU A 22 -10.22 -5.33 7.93
N GLN A 23 -11.48 -5.54 8.35
CA GLN A 23 -12.33 -6.59 7.80
C GLN A 23 -12.60 -6.39 6.30
N LYS A 24 -12.97 -5.16 5.90
CA LYS A 24 -13.16 -4.82 4.48
C LYS A 24 -11.89 -5.00 3.67
N LEU A 25 -10.76 -4.58 4.23
CA LEU A 25 -9.44 -4.73 3.61
C LEU A 25 -9.11 -6.22 3.42
N TYR A 26 -9.28 -7.04 4.45
CA TYR A 26 -9.00 -8.47 4.42
C TYR A 26 -9.79 -9.17 3.30
N GLU A 27 -11.11 -8.96 3.22
CA GLU A 27 -11.94 -9.59 2.18
C GLU A 27 -11.54 -9.14 0.78
N LEU A 28 -11.29 -7.83 0.59
CA LEU A 28 -10.86 -7.30 -0.71
C LEU A 28 -9.52 -7.89 -1.15
N LEU A 29 -8.53 -7.90 -0.25
CA LEU A 29 -7.20 -8.43 -0.57
C LEU A 29 -7.25 -9.94 -0.85
N ARG A 30 -8.09 -10.69 -0.13
CA ARG A 30 -8.31 -12.11 -0.40
C ARG A 30 -8.85 -12.36 -1.81
N ILE A 31 -9.85 -11.59 -2.24
CA ILE A 31 -10.42 -11.68 -3.60
C ILE A 31 -9.35 -11.36 -4.65
N ILE A 32 -8.58 -10.29 -4.44
CA ILE A 32 -7.49 -9.90 -5.35
C ILE A 32 -6.48 -11.03 -5.49
N ILE A 33 -6.04 -11.63 -4.38
CA ILE A 33 -5.06 -12.71 -4.40
C ILE A 33 -5.61 -13.95 -5.12
N GLN A 34 -6.88 -14.31 -4.90
CA GLN A 34 -7.49 -15.47 -5.56
C GLN A 34 -7.77 -15.26 -7.05
N GLY A 35 -8.01 -14.00 -7.47
CA GLY A 35 -8.31 -13.64 -8.86
C GLY A 35 -7.08 -13.45 -9.75
N ASN A 36 -5.87 -13.45 -9.21
CA ASN A 36 -4.64 -13.15 -9.94
C ASN A 36 -3.58 -14.23 -9.71
N ARG A 37 -2.76 -14.50 -10.73
CA ARG A 37 -1.70 -15.52 -10.66
C ARG A 37 -0.56 -15.12 -9.73
N GLU A 38 -0.19 -13.83 -9.77
CA GLU A 38 0.87 -13.23 -8.97
C GLU A 38 0.45 -11.81 -8.58
N VAL A 39 0.66 -11.43 -7.33
CA VAL A 39 0.25 -10.12 -6.79
C VAL A 39 1.37 -9.49 -5.99
N GLU A 40 1.64 -8.22 -6.26
CA GLU A 40 2.54 -7.39 -5.45
C GLU A 40 1.77 -6.27 -4.77
N PHE A 41 1.92 -6.17 -3.46
CA PHE A 41 1.39 -5.10 -2.64
C PHE A 41 2.47 -4.08 -2.32
N LEU A 42 2.31 -2.86 -2.81
CA LEU A 42 3.17 -1.73 -2.49
C LEU A 42 2.57 -0.95 -1.33
N VAL A 43 3.33 -0.81 -0.24
CA VAL A 43 2.88 -0.12 0.97
C VAL A 43 3.93 0.87 1.48
N GLY A 44 3.48 1.96 2.09
CA GLY A 44 4.32 2.83 2.91
C GLY A 44 4.51 2.27 4.33
N ARG A 45 4.84 3.14 5.28
CA ARG A 45 4.92 2.81 6.72
C ARG A 45 4.67 4.04 7.60
N ASN A 46 3.91 5.01 7.12
CA ASN A 46 3.79 6.33 7.74
C ASN A 46 2.51 6.51 8.57
N GLY A 47 1.72 5.45 8.76
CA GLY A 47 0.42 5.53 9.39
C GLY A 47 -0.15 4.18 9.81
N GLU A 48 -1.18 4.21 10.66
CA GLU A 48 -1.92 3.02 11.11
C GLU A 48 -2.48 2.21 9.94
N PHE A 49 -2.93 2.86 8.86
CA PHE A 49 -3.40 2.14 7.67
C PHE A 49 -2.29 1.32 7.00
N ASP A 50 -1.09 1.89 6.86
CA ASP A 50 0.03 1.20 6.23
C ASP A 50 0.43 -0.06 7.04
N LEU A 51 0.44 0.06 8.38
CA LEU A 51 0.71 -1.07 9.28
C LEU A 51 -0.39 -2.13 9.21
N MET A 52 -1.66 -1.71 9.15
CA MET A 52 -2.80 -2.61 8.99
C MET A 52 -2.70 -3.40 7.68
N VAL A 53 -2.40 -2.73 6.58
CA VAL A 53 -2.19 -3.37 5.26
C VAL A 53 -1.10 -4.43 5.34
N ALA A 54 0.07 -4.07 5.86
CA ALA A 54 1.19 -4.99 5.94
C ALA A 54 0.85 -6.21 6.82
N SER A 55 0.15 -6.01 7.94
CA SER A 55 -0.34 -7.07 8.81
C SER A 55 -1.33 -8.02 8.10
N VAL A 56 -2.32 -7.46 7.40
CA VAL A 56 -3.36 -8.23 6.68
C VAL A 56 -2.75 -9.05 5.54
N VAL A 57 -1.85 -8.46 4.74
CA VAL A 57 -1.18 -9.17 3.64
C VAL A 57 -0.38 -10.36 4.17
N ARG A 58 0.40 -10.17 5.25
CA ARG A 58 1.17 -11.26 5.87
C ARG A 58 0.27 -12.37 6.41
N ARG A 59 -0.85 -12.00 7.04
CA ARG A 59 -1.85 -12.98 7.53
C ARG A 59 -2.41 -13.79 6.37
N LEU A 60 -2.88 -13.14 5.31
CA LEU A 60 -3.42 -13.82 4.12
C LEU A 60 -2.39 -14.72 3.46
N LYS A 61 -1.17 -14.22 3.22
CA LYS A 61 -0.07 -14.98 2.61
C LYS A 61 0.21 -16.28 3.37
N LYS A 62 0.21 -16.22 4.72
CA LYS A 62 0.38 -17.39 5.59
C LYS A 62 -0.80 -18.35 5.53
N GLU A 63 -2.03 -17.85 5.55
CA GLU A 63 -3.26 -18.66 5.56
C GLU A 63 -3.45 -19.46 4.27
N ILE A 64 -3.08 -18.87 3.13
CA ILE A 64 -3.26 -19.49 1.81
C ILE A 64 -2.01 -20.20 1.29
N TYR A 65 -0.90 -20.16 2.03
CA TYR A 65 0.40 -20.72 1.65
C TYR A 65 0.87 -20.27 0.25
N SER A 66 0.68 -19.00 -0.10
CA SER A 66 1.04 -18.50 -1.44
C SER A 66 2.48 -18.00 -1.51
N GLU A 67 3.23 -18.56 -2.46
CA GLU A 67 4.55 -18.07 -2.86
C GLU A 67 4.47 -16.92 -3.88
N ASN A 68 3.29 -16.67 -4.47
CA ASN A 68 3.09 -15.67 -5.53
C ASN A 68 2.46 -14.36 -5.01
N VAL A 69 2.59 -14.09 -3.71
CA VAL A 69 2.14 -12.84 -3.07
C VAL A 69 3.34 -12.15 -2.46
N PHE A 70 3.60 -10.91 -2.87
CA PHE A 70 4.74 -10.12 -2.44
C PHE A 70 4.29 -8.87 -1.71
N LEU A 71 4.89 -8.59 -0.56
CA LEU A 71 4.69 -7.37 0.22
C LEU A 71 5.96 -6.51 0.16
N THR A 72 5.90 -5.41 -0.59
CA THR A 72 7.02 -4.51 -0.80
C THR A 72 6.82 -3.21 -0.03
N LEU A 73 7.76 -2.90 0.86
CA LEU A 73 7.82 -1.61 1.54
C LEU A 73 8.51 -0.58 0.64
N VAL A 74 7.81 0.51 0.32
CA VAL A 74 8.39 1.61 -0.47
C VAL A 74 8.64 2.82 0.42
N LEU A 75 9.90 3.20 0.57
CA LEU A 75 10.34 4.33 1.37
C LEU A 75 10.82 5.49 0.47
N PRO A 76 10.58 6.75 0.85
CA PRO A 76 11.10 7.89 0.11
C PRO A 76 12.63 8.04 0.22
N TYR A 77 13.23 7.54 1.30
CA TYR A 77 14.66 7.58 1.58
C TYR A 77 14.97 6.61 2.72
N GLU A 78 16.23 6.26 2.85
CA GLU A 78 16.72 5.40 3.92
C GLU A 78 16.65 6.11 5.28
N THR A 79 16.07 5.45 6.29
CA THR A 79 15.91 6.01 7.64
C THR A 79 16.89 5.39 8.63
N ALA A 80 17.16 6.09 9.74
CA ALA A 80 17.93 5.52 10.84
C ALA A 80 17.23 4.28 11.45
N GLU A 81 15.89 4.27 11.48
CA GLU A 81 15.11 3.11 11.93
C GLU A 81 15.38 1.89 11.05
N LEU A 82 15.38 2.06 9.72
CA LEU A 82 15.70 0.99 8.78
C LEU A 82 17.12 0.48 9.01
N ARG A 83 18.13 1.36 9.08
CA ARG A 83 19.52 0.97 9.31
C ARG A 83 19.72 0.17 10.59
N ASN A 84 19.09 0.61 11.67
CA ASN A 84 19.28 0.00 12.98
C ASN A 84 18.52 -1.32 13.14
N ASN A 85 17.56 -1.62 12.25
CA ASN A 85 16.65 -2.76 12.36
C ASN A 85 16.45 -3.51 11.04
N ILE A 86 17.44 -3.50 10.14
CA ILE A 86 17.29 -4.01 8.77
C ILE A 86 16.77 -5.45 8.75
N GLU A 87 17.32 -6.33 9.58
CA GLU A 87 16.87 -7.73 9.70
C GLU A 87 15.39 -7.84 10.09
N SER A 88 14.91 -6.97 10.97
CA SER A 88 13.49 -6.97 11.35
C SER A 88 12.60 -6.54 10.19
N PHE A 89 13.06 -5.62 9.34
CA PHE A 89 12.30 -5.21 8.16
C PHE A 89 12.32 -6.30 7.09
N GLU A 90 13.48 -6.91 6.82
CA GLU A 90 13.63 -8.01 5.85
C GLU A 90 12.87 -9.28 6.26
N ASN A 91 12.68 -9.52 7.57
CA ASN A 91 11.81 -10.59 8.06
C ASN A 91 10.30 -10.27 7.96
N TYR A 92 9.95 -8.98 7.81
CA TYR A 92 8.56 -8.52 7.81
C TYR A 92 8.03 -8.26 6.40
N TYR A 93 8.86 -7.73 5.51
CA TYR A 93 8.54 -7.42 4.12
C TYR A 93 9.33 -8.32 3.19
N ASP A 94 8.74 -8.71 2.06
CA ASP A 94 9.42 -9.54 1.06
C ASP A 94 10.47 -8.72 0.28
N SER A 95 10.26 -7.39 0.18
CA SER A 95 11.19 -6.45 -0.44
C SER A 95 11.11 -5.07 0.23
N ILE A 96 12.21 -4.32 0.18
CA ILE A 96 12.31 -2.93 0.64
C ILE A 96 12.91 -2.12 -0.49
N GLU A 97 12.18 -1.10 -0.94
CA GLU A 97 12.59 -0.23 -2.03
C GLU A 97 12.75 1.21 -1.54
N ILE A 98 13.85 1.84 -1.96
CA ILE A 98 14.03 3.28 -1.81
C ILE A 98 13.64 3.96 -3.13
N CYS A 99 12.65 4.84 -3.07
CA CYS A 99 12.18 5.62 -4.22
C CYS A 99 13.30 6.50 -4.77
N GLU A 100 13.83 6.16 -5.95
CA GLU A 100 14.89 6.96 -6.60
C GLU A 100 14.39 8.35 -6.99
N ALA A 101 13.13 8.47 -7.44
CA ALA A 101 12.48 9.74 -7.80
C ALA A 101 12.39 10.73 -6.61
N CYS A 102 12.70 10.27 -5.40
CA CYS A 102 12.65 11.04 -4.17
C CYS A 102 14.01 11.65 -3.79
N ALA A 103 15.12 11.23 -4.41
CA ALA A 103 16.49 11.57 -3.98
C ALA A 103 16.81 13.08 -3.97
N GLU A 104 16.21 13.86 -4.88
CA GLU A 104 16.45 15.30 -5.00
C GLU A 104 15.35 16.17 -4.34
N GLN A 105 14.37 15.55 -3.68
CA GLN A 105 13.19 16.22 -3.18
C GLN A 105 13.32 16.59 -1.70
N ASN A 106 12.75 17.72 -1.29
CA ASN A 106 12.60 18.01 0.15
C ASN A 106 11.65 17.00 0.83
N PHE A 107 11.68 16.92 2.16
CA PHE A 107 10.96 15.90 2.93
C PHE A 107 9.49 15.70 2.53
N LYS A 108 8.71 16.78 2.35
CA LYS A 108 7.28 16.67 2.01
C LYS A 108 7.07 16.27 0.54
N SER A 109 7.89 16.80 -0.36
CA SER A 109 7.88 16.39 -1.77
C SER A 109 8.31 14.93 -1.95
N ALA A 110 9.21 14.40 -1.12
CA ALA A 110 9.69 13.03 -1.21
C ALA A 110 8.56 12.00 -0.95
N PHE A 111 7.74 12.19 0.09
CA PHE A 111 6.56 11.32 0.30
C PHE A 111 5.55 11.40 -0.85
N THR A 112 5.39 12.58 -1.43
CA THR A 112 4.50 12.80 -2.58
C THR A 112 5.04 12.11 -3.82
N ALA A 113 6.34 12.24 -4.10
CA ALA A 113 7.01 11.60 -5.22
C ALA A 113 6.94 10.08 -5.11
N ARG A 114 7.22 9.52 -3.93
CA ARG A 114 7.07 8.08 -3.64
C ARG A 114 5.64 7.60 -3.91
N ASN A 115 4.63 8.34 -3.43
CA ASN A 115 3.24 7.97 -3.67
C ASN A 115 2.89 7.96 -5.16
N ARG A 116 3.42 8.92 -5.92
CA ARG A 116 3.19 8.98 -7.37
C ARG A 116 3.86 7.82 -8.09
N ASP A 117 5.11 7.53 -7.76
CA ASP A 117 5.85 6.37 -8.29
C ASP A 117 5.08 5.06 -8.08
N MET A 118 4.63 4.82 -6.84
CA MET A 118 3.79 3.67 -6.50
C MET A 118 2.50 3.63 -7.35
N VAL A 119 1.79 4.75 -7.47
CA VAL A 119 0.56 4.84 -8.28
C VAL A 119 0.84 4.56 -9.77
N ASP A 120 1.89 5.13 -10.32
CA ASP A 120 2.20 5.07 -11.76
C ASP A 120 2.41 3.62 -12.23
N ARG A 121 3.03 2.76 -11.40
CA ARG A 121 3.23 1.33 -11.72
C ARG A 121 2.16 0.38 -11.20
N SER A 122 1.09 0.88 -10.58
CA SER A 122 0.01 0.02 -10.07
C SER A 122 -1.10 -0.21 -11.09
N ASP A 123 -1.66 -1.41 -11.07
CA ASP A 123 -2.89 -1.79 -11.78
C ASP A 123 -4.14 -1.38 -10.99
N LEU A 124 -4.04 -1.38 -9.66
CA LEU A 124 -5.11 -1.02 -8.74
C LEU A 124 -4.56 -0.17 -7.59
N VAL A 125 -5.32 0.87 -7.23
CA VAL A 125 -5.04 1.72 -6.07
C VAL A 125 -6.14 1.55 -5.03
N ILE A 126 -5.80 1.05 -3.85
CA ILE A 126 -6.73 0.95 -2.73
C ILE A 126 -6.43 2.08 -1.75
N VAL A 127 -7.47 2.83 -1.38
CA VAL A 127 -7.32 3.92 -0.43
C VAL A 127 -8.28 3.83 0.75
N TYR A 128 -7.86 4.36 1.89
CA TYR A 128 -8.76 4.71 3.00
C TYR A 128 -8.71 6.22 3.21
N VAL A 129 -9.65 6.95 2.58
CA VAL A 129 -9.71 8.41 2.63
C VAL A 129 -11.11 8.88 3.01
N LYS A 130 -11.25 9.34 4.26
CA LYS A 130 -12.46 9.93 4.84
C LYS A 130 -12.64 11.43 4.50
N ASN A 131 -11.56 12.19 4.58
CA ASN A 131 -11.57 13.66 4.46
C ASN A 131 -10.86 14.11 3.17
N ASN A 132 -11.25 15.27 2.64
CA ASN A 132 -10.67 15.88 1.45
C ASN A 132 -9.34 16.63 1.73
N SER A 133 -8.47 16.05 2.56
CA SER A 133 -7.20 16.66 2.97
C SER A 133 -6.14 15.63 3.35
N GLY A 134 -4.88 16.06 3.36
CA GLY A 134 -3.73 15.22 3.75
C GLY A 134 -3.09 14.47 2.58
N GLY A 135 -2.00 13.75 2.88
CA GLY A 135 -1.19 13.05 1.86
C GLY A 135 -1.97 11.98 1.11
N ALA A 136 -2.76 11.15 1.82
CA ALA A 136 -3.58 10.11 1.20
C ALA A 136 -4.63 10.66 0.23
N TYR A 137 -5.28 11.79 0.57
CA TYR A 137 -6.20 12.46 -0.35
C TYR A 137 -5.48 13.00 -1.60
N GLN A 138 -4.29 13.59 -1.44
CA GLN A 138 -3.50 14.02 -2.61
C GLN A 138 -3.12 12.86 -3.53
N THR A 139 -2.78 11.69 -2.95
CA THR A 139 -2.54 10.47 -3.72
C THR A 139 -3.79 9.98 -4.45
N LEU A 140 -4.96 9.98 -3.79
CA LEU A 140 -6.23 9.66 -4.43
C LEU A 140 -6.49 10.57 -5.65
N ARG A 141 -6.35 11.89 -5.50
CA ARG A 141 -6.51 12.84 -6.60
C ARG A 141 -5.52 12.60 -7.75
N TYR A 142 -4.30 12.18 -7.43
CA TYR A 142 -3.30 11.84 -8.44
C TYR A 142 -3.66 10.55 -9.18
N ALA A 143 -4.14 9.52 -8.48
CA ALA A 143 -4.62 8.29 -9.10
C ALA A 143 -5.82 8.53 -10.02
N GLU A 144 -6.77 9.37 -9.59
CA GLU A 144 -7.93 9.77 -10.41
C GLU A 144 -7.50 10.49 -11.68
N LYS A 145 -6.54 11.43 -11.57
CA LYS A 145 -6.00 12.17 -12.71
C LYS A 145 -5.32 11.24 -13.74
N ASN A 146 -4.70 10.16 -13.28
CA ASN A 146 -4.05 9.16 -14.13
C ASN A 146 -4.96 7.99 -14.50
N GLU A 147 -6.28 8.15 -14.31
CA GLU A 147 -7.31 7.17 -14.72
C GLU A 147 -7.06 5.75 -14.20
N LYS A 148 -6.45 5.64 -13.00
CA LYS A 148 -6.19 4.36 -12.36
C LYS A 148 -7.50 3.73 -11.87
N LYS A 149 -7.53 2.40 -11.81
CA LYS A 149 -8.59 1.68 -11.07
C LYS A 149 -8.42 1.97 -9.59
N ILE A 150 -9.49 2.43 -8.93
CA ILE A 150 -9.44 2.87 -7.53
C ILE A 150 -10.56 2.22 -6.73
N VAL A 151 -10.24 1.76 -5.52
CA VAL A 151 -11.21 1.36 -4.50
C VAL A 151 -10.98 2.19 -3.23
N ASN A 152 -11.99 2.93 -2.78
CA ASN A 152 -11.93 3.68 -1.51
C ASN A 152 -12.74 2.97 -0.41
N LEU A 153 -12.03 2.36 0.54
CA LEU A 153 -12.59 1.57 1.65
C LEU A 153 -13.52 2.36 2.58
N TYR A 154 -13.41 3.69 2.61
CA TYR A 154 -14.32 4.54 3.38
C TYR A 154 -15.73 4.59 2.75
N HIS A 155 -15.81 4.59 1.41
CA HIS A 155 -17.05 4.75 0.67
C HIS A 155 -17.63 3.44 0.12
N THR A 156 -16.94 2.31 0.26
CA THR A 156 -17.46 1.01 -0.19
C THR A 156 -18.74 0.68 0.60
N ARG A 157 -19.89 1.06 0.01
CA ARG A 157 -21.18 0.40 0.16
C ARG A 157 -21.02 -0.99 -0.45
N GLU A 158 -21.54 -1.97 0.25
CA GLU A 158 -21.60 -3.38 -0.13
C GLU A 158 -21.97 -3.54 -1.62
N TYR A 159 -20.98 -3.79 -2.47
CA TYR A 159 -21.17 -4.28 -3.83
C TYR A 159 -20.01 -5.25 -4.12
N LEU A 160 -20.15 -6.44 -3.55
CA LEU A 160 -19.68 -7.68 -4.15
C LEU A 160 -20.91 -8.40 -4.70
#